data_AF-A0A955CDG0-F1
#
_entry.id   AF-A0A955CDG0-F1
#
_cell.length_a   1.000
_cell.length_b   1.000
_cell.length_c   1.000
_cell.angle_alpha   90.00
_cell.angle_beta   90.00
_cell.angle_gamma   90.00
#
_symmetry.space_group_name_H-M   'P 1'
#
loop_
_entity.id
_entity.type
_entity.pdbx_description
1 polymer ?
#
loop_
_entity_poly.entity_id
_entity_poly.type
_entity_poly.pdbx_seq_one_letter_code
_entity_poly.pdbx_strand_id
1 'polypeptide(L)'
;MGTLVVAAATIRAHALNIVLDFSQESLIFANSTARAAAEAAATDLGAAITSTLNSINTDVWTGSYQSTTASFDFQFIYDDPVTSSGEISDATIAANAVRVIMRSRALTGQGALGEGGPYGLAGNVNLSGFPSQAPVAVTNAATKAENAYLRGGAGPLVSTLASDPSSSVWNGVPFPYAIDFGVSGGAIWLDADSDNNGVVDSSATLANYWHYDHTTAVGTNKNDLYSVVLHELMHVLGIGSSETWSSLSSGDDWLGDEVATLVGSGANMIVDNHIAYSKMSVRLSDGATQEASMDPNLTRGQRKELTLLDLAFLRDIGWDTVTPIPSFNPADFNQDGQVDDLDFAVWQSAWTENGLADANGDGKSDGSDFLAWQRALGAGGSSLVATTTIPEPAAGALAALAAFALYFGRRC
;
A
#
# COMPACT_ATOMS: atom_id res chain seq x y z
N MET A 1 0.54 3.80 45.88
CA MET A 1 0.71 4.84 44.84
C MET A 1 1.86 4.41 43.96
N GLY A 2 1.60 4.20 42.68
CA GLY A 2 2.55 3.65 41.71
C GLY A 2 1.86 2.70 40.74
N THR A 3 0.84 3.20 40.04
CA THR A 3 0.16 2.46 38.97
C THR A 3 1.12 2.36 37.80
N LEU A 4 1.72 1.20 37.56
CA LEU A 4 2.39 0.92 36.30
C LEU A 4 1.30 0.72 35.24
N VAL A 5 1.00 1.78 34.51
CA VAL A 5 0.20 1.70 33.29
C VAL A 5 1.09 1.00 32.26
N VAL A 6 0.93 -0.32 32.11
CA VAL A 6 1.39 -0.99 30.90
C VAL A 6 0.44 -0.51 29.81
N ALA A 7 0.91 0.41 28.99
CA ALA A 7 0.23 0.74 27.75
C ALA A 7 0.15 -0.56 26.95
N ALA A 8 -1.08 -1.10 26.80
CA ALA A 8 -1.34 -2.00 25.70
C ALA A 8 -0.92 -1.23 24.45
N ALA A 9 0.11 -1.71 23.76
CA ALA A 9 0.37 -1.25 22.41
C ALA A 9 -0.92 -1.53 21.64
N THR A 10 -1.68 -0.48 21.36
CA THR A 10 -2.79 -0.54 20.43
C THR A 10 -2.17 -1.03 19.13
N ILE A 11 -2.39 -2.29 18.75
CA ILE A 11 -2.27 -2.69 17.35
C ILE A 11 -3.17 -1.70 16.63
N ARG A 12 -2.61 -0.77 15.85
CA ARG A 12 -3.43 0.17 15.09
C ARG A 12 -4.32 -0.68 14.19
N ALA A 13 -5.61 -0.78 14.53
CA ALA A 13 -6.59 -1.19 13.56
C ALA A 13 -6.64 -0.07 12.52
N HIS A 14 -6.07 -0.29 11.34
CA HIS A 14 -6.82 -0.50 10.10
C HIS A 14 -5.89 -0.54 8.89
N ALA A 15 -6.08 -1.60 8.11
CA ALA A 15 -5.72 -1.74 6.71
C ALA A 15 -6.42 -0.66 5.89
N LEU A 16 -5.72 -0.01 4.96
CA LEU A 16 -6.32 0.82 3.92
C LEU A 16 -7.50 0.07 3.26
N ASN A 17 -8.66 0.70 3.12
CA ASN A 17 -9.85 0.06 2.55
C ASN A 17 -9.94 0.35 1.04
N ILE A 18 -9.37 -0.55 0.23
CA ILE A 18 -9.45 -0.47 -1.22
C ILE A 18 -10.80 -1.05 -1.67
N VAL A 19 -11.70 -0.18 -2.13
CA VAL A 19 -13.06 -0.54 -2.55
C VAL A 19 -13.12 -0.63 -4.06
N LEU A 20 -13.33 -1.84 -4.58
CA LEU A 20 -13.45 -2.08 -6.01
C LEU A 20 -14.89 -1.83 -6.49
N ASP A 21 -15.04 -1.02 -7.53
CA ASP A 21 -16.30 -0.73 -8.20
C ASP A 21 -16.40 -1.51 -9.52
N PHE A 22 -17.26 -2.52 -9.51
CA PHE A 22 -17.62 -3.35 -10.68
C PHE A 22 -18.98 -2.97 -11.28
N SER A 23 -19.57 -1.83 -10.91
CA SER A 23 -20.95 -1.46 -11.27
C SER A 23 -21.18 -1.28 -12.76
N GLN A 24 -20.13 -0.97 -13.52
CA GLN A 24 -20.18 -1.02 -14.98
C GLN A 24 -19.70 -2.39 -15.44
N GLU A 25 -20.62 -3.18 -16.00
CA GLU A 25 -20.33 -4.55 -16.41
C GLU A 25 -19.17 -4.58 -17.42
N SER A 26 -18.17 -5.42 -17.12
CA SER A 26 -17.12 -5.78 -18.06
C SER A 26 -16.97 -7.30 -18.08
N LEU A 27 -16.57 -7.85 -19.22
CA LEU A 27 -16.71 -9.28 -19.50
C LEU A 27 -15.94 -10.16 -18.50
N ILE A 28 -14.78 -9.71 -18.05
CA ILE A 28 -13.98 -10.40 -17.02
C ILE A 28 -14.71 -10.42 -15.68
N PHE A 29 -15.26 -9.29 -15.24
CA PHE A 29 -15.89 -9.16 -13.91
C PHE A 29 -17.34 -9.63 -13.84
N ALA A 30 -17.92 -10.05 -14.96
CA ALA A 30 -19.12 -10.90 -14.94
C ALA A 30 -18.84 -12.28 -14.29
N ASN A 31 -17.58 -12.72 -14.26
CA ASN A 31 -17.14 -13.92 -13.56
C ASN A 31 -16.92 -13.64 -12.06
N SER A 32 -17.65 -14.31 -11.18
CA SER A 32 -17.54 -14.13 -9.73
C SER A 32 -16.18 -14.51 -9.16
N THR A 33 -15.50 -15.51 -9.74
CA THR A 33 -14.16 -15.94 -9.33
C THR A 33 -13.12 -14.88 -9.68
N ALA A 34 -13.27 -14.22 -10.84
CA ALA A 34 -12.41 -13.09 -11.21
C ALA A 34 -12.58 -11.90 -10.25
N ARG A 35 -13.82 -11.55 -9.86
CA ARG A 35 -14.07 -10.53 -8.84
C ARG A 35 -13.44 -10.89 -7.50
N ALA A 36 -13.59 -12.14 -7.06
CA ALA A 36 -12.99 -12.61 -5.81
C ALA A 36 -11.46 -12.52 -5.81
N ALA A 37 -10.80 -12.78 -6.94
CA ALA A 37 -9.35 -12.59 -7.08
C ALA A 37 -8.94 -11.12 -7.03
N ALA A 38 -9.69 -10.23 -7.67
CA ALA A 38 -9.43 -8.79 -7.59
C ALA A 38 -9.64 -8.25 -6.16
N GLU A 39 -10.72 -8.67 -5.49
CA GLU A 39 -11.01 -8.33 -4.10
C GLU A 39 -9.95 -8.87 -3.13
N ALA A 40 -9.40 -10.06 -3.39
CA ALA A 40 -8.30 -10.62 -2.62
C ALA A 40 -7.03 -9.76 -2.76
N ALA A 41 -6.63 -9.37 -3.98
CA ALA A 41 -5.49 -8.48 -4.20
C ALA A 41 -5.67 -7.13 -3.49
N ALA A 42 -6.87 -6.55 -3.57
CA ALA A 42 -7.23 -5.31 -2.86
C ALA A 42 -7.16 -5.47 -1.33
N THR A 43 -7.62 -6.62 -0.81
CA THR A 43 -7.58 -6.94 0.62
C THR A 43 -6.15 -7.09 1.11
N ASP A 44 -5.30 -7.81 0.38
CA ASP A 44 -3.92 -8.07 0.77
C ASP A 44 -3.08 -6.79 0.75
N LEU A 45 -3.21 -5.96 -0.31
CA LEU A 45 -2.56 -4.65 -0.38
C LEU A 45 -3.08 -3.69 0.69
N GLY A 46 -4.39 -3.65 0.90
CA GLY A 46 -4.98 -2.88 1.97
C GLY A 46 -4.42 -3.26 3.34
N ALA A 47 -4.30 -4.57 3.61
CA ALA A 47 -3.75 -5.13 4.84
C ALA A 47 -2.26 -4.82 5.04
N ALA A 48 -1.51 -4.66 3.94
CA ALA A 48 -0.11 -4.29 3.99
C ALA A 48 0.13 -2.80 4.30
N ILE A 49 -0.88 -1.93 4.25
CA ILE A 49 -0.75 -0.49 4.48
C ILE A 49 -1.40 -0.10 5.81
N THR A 50 -0.62 0.57 6.67
CA THR A 50 -1.03 0.99 8.02
C THR A 50 -1.28 2.51 8.14
N SER A 51 -1.06 3.26 7.05
CA SER A 51 -1.42 4.67 6.95
C SER A 51 -2.91 4.89 7.18
N THR A 52 -3.22 5.99 7.87
CA THR A 52 -4.59 6.47 8.03
C THR A 52 -4.83 7.66 7.11
N LEU A 53 -5.94 7.63 6.37
CA LEU A 53 -6.33 8.72 5.48
C LEU A 53 -7.59 9.43 6.01
N ASN A 54 -7.53 10.75 6.07
CA ASN A 54 -8.69 11.56 6.46
C ASN A 54 -9.80 11.45 5.41
N SER A 55 -11.06 11.59 5.82
CA SER A 55 -12.19 11.68 4.88
C SER A 55 -12.20 13.01 4.15
N ILE A 56 -12.71 13.02 2.92
CA ILE A 56 -13.14 14.22 2.20
C ILE A 56 -14.66 14.23 2.22
N ASN A 57 -15.26 15.16 2.95
CA ASN A 57 -16.70 15.19 3.22
C ASN A 57 -17.47 16.24 2.41
N THR A 58 -16.75 17.03 1.61
CA THR A 58 -17.30 17.96 0.63
C THR A 58 -16.32 18.10 -0.53
N ASP A 59 -16.88 18.26 -1.71
CA ASP A 59 -16.25 18.63 -2.97
C ASP A 59 -16.25 20.16 -3.21
N VAL A 60 -16.96 20.93 -2.38
CA VAL A 60 -17.05 22.38 -2.49
C VAL A 60 -16.25 23.08 -1.39
N TRP A 61 -15.17 23.76 -1.77
CA TRP A 61 -14.28 24.45 -0.83
C TRP A 61 -14.34 25.96 -1.01
N THR A 62 -14.79 26.67 0.04
CA THR A 62 -14.95 28.12 0.00
C THR A 62 -13.94 28.87 0.88
N GLY A 63 -13.28 29.84 0.27
CA GLY A 63 -12.41 30.82 0.90
C GLY A 63 -13.02 32.22 0.81
N SER A 64 -12.64 33.10 1.73
CA SER A 64 -13.13 34.48 1.73
C SER A 64 -12.04 35.44 2.15
N TYR A 65 -12.10 36.65 1.62
CA TYR A 65 -11.30 37.79 2.05
C TYR A 65 -12.15 39.04 1.95
N GLN A 66 -12.40 39.70 3.09
CA GLN A 66 -13.37 40.78 3.21
C GLN A 66 -14.75 40.36 2.67
N SER A 67 -15.29 41.07 1.67
CA SER A 67 -16.57 40.77 1.03
C SER A 67 -16.46 39.91 -0.21
N THR A 68 -15.27 39.39 -0.53
CA THR A 68 -15.03 38.54 -1.71
C THR A 68 -14.94 37.08 -1.29
N THR A 69 -15.60 36.21 -2.05
CA THR A 69 -15.59 34.77 -1.86
C THR A 69 -15.07 34.08 -3.11
N ALA A 70 -14.34 32.98 -2.91
CA ALA A 70 -13.97 32.03 -3.94
C ALA A 70 -14.45 30.66 -3.52
N SER A 71 -15.15 29.96 -4.40
CA SER A 71 -15.66 28.61 -4.17
C SER A 71 -15.17 27.70 -5.26
N PHE A 72 -14.36 26.71 -4.91
CA PHE A 72 -14.04 25.60 -5.77
C PHE A 72 -15.13 24.55 -5.68
N ASP A 73 -15.44 23.91 -6.80
CA ASP A 73 -16.29 22.72 -6.92
C ASP A 73 -15.49 21.67 -7.69
N PHE A 74 -15.18 20.56 -7.04
CA PHE A 74 -14.23 19.56 -7.51
C PHE A 74 -14.89 18.26 -7.97
N GLN A 75 -14.26 17.63 -8.95
CA GLN A 75 -14.57 16.30 -9.43
C GLN A 75 -13.27 15.48 -9.48
N PHE A 76 -13.37 14.16 -9.28
CA PHE A 76 -12.28 13.27 -9.64
C PHE A 76 -12.34 12.98 -11.14
N ILE A 77 -11.18 12.92 -11.77
CA ILE A 77 -11.04 12.54 -13.18
C ILE A 77 -10.16 11.29 -13.29
N TYR A 78 -10.37 10.51 -14.33
CA TYR A 78 -9.56 9.32 -14.61
C TYR A 78 -9.49 9.08 -16.11
N ASP A 79 -8.44 8.41 -16.56
CA ASP A 79 -8.25 8.12 -17.97
C ASP A 79 -9.22 7.04 -18.44
N ASP A 80 -10.43 7.40 -18.86
CA ASP A 80 -11.32 6.43 -19.48
C ASP A 80 -10.90 6.23 -20.95
N PRO A 81 -10.40 5.05 -21.34
CA PRO A 81 -9.93 4.77 -22.69
C PRO A 81 -11.03 4.77 -23.75
N VAL A 82 -12.32 4.71 -23.35
CA VAL A 82 -13.46 4.77 -24.27
C VAL A 82 -13.82 6.22 -24.57
N THR A 83 -13.83 7.09 -23.56
CA THR A 83 -14.21 8.51 -23.69
C THR A 83 -13.01 9.45 -23.67
N SER A 84 -11.79 8.92 -23.60
CA SER A 84 -10.52 9.61 -23.30
C SER A 84 -10.41 10.22 -21.89
N SER A 85 -11.51 10.39 -21.16
CA SER A 85 -11.55 10.82 -19.77
C SER A 85 -12.90 10.44 -19.16
N GLY A 86 -12.90 9.95 -17.93
CA GLY A 86 -14.08 9.72 -17.10
C GLY A 86 -14.08 10.68 -15.92
N GLU A 87 -15.26 10.91 -15.35
CA GLU A 87 -15.47 11.88 -14.27
C GLU A 87 -16.32 11.29 -13.16
N ILE A 88 -15.99 11.64 -11.92
CA ILE A 88 -16.82 11.42 -10.73
C ILE A 88 -17.13 12.81 -10.18
N SER A 89 -18.36 13.27 -10.43
CA SER A 89 -18.78 14.64 -10.15
C SER A 89 -18.76 15.01 -8.67
N ASP A 90 -18.85 14.02 -7.77
CA ASP A 90 -18.79 14.20 -6.32
C ASP A 90 -17.40 13.73 -5.84
N ALA A 91 -16.49 14.69 -5.64
CA ALA A 91 -15.12 14.42 -5.19
C ALA A 91 -15.01 14.20 -3.67
N THR A 92 -15.96 13.47 -3.09
CA THR A 92 -15.94 13.04 -1.69
C THR A 92 -15.48 11.59 -1.53
N ILE A 93 -14.86 11.29 -0.38
CA ILE A 93 -14.45 9.94 -0.05
C ILE A 93 -14.37 9.72 1.46
N ALA A 94 -14.77 8.53 1.91
CA ALA A 94 -14.69 8.14 3.31
C ALA A 94 -13.24 8.06 3.82
N ALA A 95 -13.05 8.19 5.13
CA ALA A 95 -11.75 7.99 5.77
C ALA A 95 -11.22 6.58 5.46
N ASN A 96 -9.91 6.47 5.25
CA ASN A 96 -9.19 5.24 4.89
C ASN A 96 -9.65 4.53 3.61
N ALA A 97 -10.63 5.06 2.88
CA ALA A 97 -11.08 4.45 1.63
C ALA A 97 -10.23 4.91 0.44
N VAL A 98 -10.02 4.01 -0.51
CA VAL A 98 -9.48 4.25 -1.86
C VAL A 98 -10.43 3.55 -2.83
N ARG A 99 -11.12 4.32 -3.68
CA ARG A 99 -12.14 3.76 -4.58
C ARG A 99 -11.55 3.47 -5.94
N VAL A 100 -11.62 2.23 -6.41
CA VAL A 100 -11.02 1.81 -7.68
C VAL A 100 -12.07 1.33 -8.65
N ILE A 101 -12.19 1.99 -9.80
CA ILE A 101 -13.06 1.53 -10.89
C ILE A 101 -12.36 0.38 -11.60
N MET A 102 -13.03 -0.78 -11.68
CA MET A 102 -12.47 -1.98 -12.30
C MET A 102 -13.23 -2.31 -13.59
N ARG A 103 -12.52 -2.32 -14.73
CA ARG A 103 -13.09 -2.67 -16.04
C ARG A 103 -12.15 -3.57 -16.84
N SER A 104 -12.61 -4.01 -18.00
CA SER A 104 -11.82 -4.76 -18.97
C SER A 104 -12.13 -4.30 -20.39
N ARG A 105 -11.12 -4.35 -21.28
CA ARG A 105 -11.21 -3.88 -22.67
C ARG A 105 -10.12 -4.53 -23.54
N ALA A 106 -10.22 -4.39 -24.85
CA ALA A 106 -9.10 -4.70 -25.74
C ALA A 106 -7.96 -3.68 -25.53
N LEU A 107 -6.79 -4.13 -25.08
CA LEU A 107 -5.60 -3.29 -24.98
C LEU A 107 -4.78 -3.42 -26.27
N THR A 108 -4.39 -2.29 -26.87
CA THR A 108 -3.72 -2.27 -28.19
C THR A 108 -2.20 -2.07 -28.11
N GLY A 109 -1.64 -1.97 -26.90
CA GLY A 109 -0.20 -1.97 -26.65
C GLY A 109 0.36 -3.40 -26.60
N GLN A 110 1.57 -3.62 -27.14
CA GLN A 110 2.16 -4.97 -27.11
C GLN A 110 2.44 -5.43 -25.68
N GLY A 111 1.61 -6.33 -25.16
CA GLY A 111 1.91 -7.12 -23.96
C GLY A 111 1.42 -6.56 -22.62
N ALA A 112 0.66 -5.45 -22.61
CA ALA A 112 0.04 -4.96 -21.39
C ALA A 112 -1.13 -5.89 -20.97
N LEU A 113 -1.07 -6.44 -19.77
CA LEU A 113 -2.14 -7.26 -19.18
C LEU A 113 -3.17 -6.41 -18.41
N GLY A 114 -2.73 -5.24 -17.97
CA GLY A 114 -3.50 -4.24 -17.27
C GLY A 114 -2.93 -2.86 -17.55
N GLU A 115 -3.76 -1.85 -17.32
CA GLU A 115 -3.37 -0.46 -17.22
C GLU A 115 -4.13 0.15 -16.04
N GLY A 116 -3.45 0.89 -15.18
CA GLY A 116 -4.05 1.47 -13.99
C GLY A 116 -3.33 2.74 -13.55
N GLY A 117 -4.08 3.61 -12.87
CA GLY A 117 -3.54 4.86 -12.36
C GLY A 117 -4.45 5.55 -11.37
N PRO A 118 -3.91 6.50 -10.59
CA PRO A 118 -4.68 7.26 -9.62
C PRO A 118 -5.66 8.20 -10.31
N TYR A 119 -6.71 8.60 -9.59
CA TYR A 119 -7.54 9.71 -10.01
C TYR A 119 -6.74 11.01 -10.06
N GLY A 120 -7.01 11.83 -11.07
CA GLY A 120 -6.70 13.25 -11.07
C GLY A 120 -7.77 14.05 -10.34
N LEU A 121 -7.48 15.34 -10.13
CA LEU A 121 -8.41 16.31 -9.56
C LEU A 121 -8.68 17.41 -10.59
N ALA A 122 -9.95 17.72 -10.82
CA ALA A 122 -10.36 18.88 -11.62
C ALA A 122 -11.37 19.70 -10.83
N GLY A 123 -11.40 21.00 -11.06
CA GLY A 123 -12.38 21.87 -10.41
C GLY A 123 -12.49 23.24 -11.04
N ASN A 124 -13.64 23.85 -10.87
CA ASN A 124 -13.92 25.21 -11.35
C ASN A 124 -13.97 26.17 -10.15
N VAL A 125 -13.44 27.38 -10.33
CA VAL A 125 -13.50 28.43 -9.30
C VAL A 125 -14.59 29.45 -9.63
N ASN A 126 -15.53 29.61 -8.71
CA ASN A 126 -16.57 30.62 -8.77
C ASN A 126 -16.21 31.78 -7.85
N LEU A 127 -16.19 33.01 -8.39
CA LEU A 127 -15.83 34.22 -7.66
C LEU A 127 -17.04 35.14 -7.48
N SER A 128 -17.16 35.74 -6.29
CA SER A 128 -18.15 36.79 -6.02
C SER A 128 -17.53 37.89 -5.17
N GLY A 129 -17.90 39.15 -5.41
CA GLY A 129 -17.36 40.32 -4.70
C GLY A 129 -16.50 41.24 -5.57
N PHE A 130 -15.29 41.56 -5.12
CA PHE A 130 -14.39 42.52 -5.76
C PHE A 130 -13.14 41.86 -6.36
N PRO A 131 -12.81 42.12 -7.64
CA PRO A 131 -11.64 41.53 -8.31
C PRO A 131 -10.32 41.71 -7.57
N SER A 132 -10.07 42.87 -6.97
CA SER A 132 -8.83 43.16 -6.25
C SER A 132 -8.60 42.31 -4.99
N GLN A 133 -9.64 41.64 -4.50
CA GLN A 133 -9.60 40.78 -3.31
C GLN A 133 -9.57 39.30 -3.68
N ALA A 134 -9.78 38.96 -4.95
CA ALA A 134 -9.89 37.59 -5.43
C ALA A 134 -8.65 36.73 -5.18
N PRO A 135 -7.41 37.22 -5.37
CA PRO A 135 -6.22 36.37 -5.15
C PRO A 135 -6.17 35.78 -3.74
N VAL A 136 -6.45 36.59 -2.72
CA VAL A 136 -6.44 36.13 -1.32
C VAL A 136 -7.63 35.20 -1.03
N ALA A 137 -8.82 35.50 -1.56
CA ALA A 137 -9.98 34.62 -1.39
C ALA A 137 -9.75 33.25 -2.03
N VAL A 138 -9.13 33.22 -3.22
CA VAL A 138 -8.75 32.00 -3.95
C VAL A 138 -7.69 31.22 -3.18
N THR A 139 -6.60 31.85 -2.73
CA THR A 139 -5.59 31.19 -1.90
C THR A 139 -6.23 30.57 -0.64
N ASN A 140 -7.11 31.30 0.05
CA ASN A 140 -7.80 30.78 1.23
C ASN A 140 -8.71 29.57 0.92
N ALA A 141 -9.28 29.49 -0.29
CA ALA A 141 -10.09 28.36 -0.72
C ALA A 141 -9.21 27.17 -1.13
N ALA A 142 -8.18 27.43 -1.93
CA ALA A 142 -7.20 26.45 -2.41
C ALA A 142 -6.48 25.76 -1.25
N THR A 143 -5.99 26.51 -0.26
CA THR A 143 -5.34 25.92 0.93
C THR A 143 -6.27 25.01 1.72
N LYS A 144 -7.58 25.31 1.80
CA LYS A 144 -8.53 24.41 2.48
C LYS A 144 -8.74 23.13 1.68
N ALA A 145 -8.87 23.24 0.35
CA ALA A 145 -9.00 22.10 -0.53
C ALA A 145 -7.74 21.21 -0.46
N GLU A 146 -6.55 21.79 -0.60
CA GLU A 146 -5.27 21.07 -0.51
C GLU A 146 -5.14 20.27 0.78
N ASN A 147 -5.39 20.90 1.95
CA ASN A 147 -5.34 20.20 3.23
C ASN A 147 -6.31 19.01 3.31
N ALA A 148 -7.45 19.08 2.60
CA ALA A 148 -8.41 17.98 2.54
C ALA A 148 -7.97 16.90 1.54
N TYR A 149 -7.54 17.28 0.34
CA TYR A 149 -7.16 16.36 -0.75
C TYR A 149 -5.76 15.73 -0.56
N LEU A 150 -4.90 16.29 0.29
CA LEU A 150 -3.71 15.60 0.83
C LEU A 150 -4.08 14.52 1.86
N ARG A 151 -5.33 14.49 2.34
CA ARG A 151 -5.88 13.44 3.20
C ARG A 151 -5.09 13.13 4.47
N GLY A 152 -4.46 14.14 5.07
CA GLY A 152 -3.61 13.99 6.26
C GLY A 152 -2.14 13.75 5.95
N GLY A 153 -1.75 13.78 4.67
CA GLY A 153 -0.36 13.71 4.23
C GLY A 153 0.25 12.31 4.23
N ALA A 154 -0.57 11.27 4.27
CA ALA A 154 -0.09 9.89 4.14
C ALA A 154 -0.15 9.44 2.68
N GLY A 155 0.86 8.66 2.26
CA GLY A 155 1.07 8.31 0.86
C GLY A 155 1.72 9.44 0.05
N PRO A 156 1.85 9.26 -1.27
CA PRO A 156 2.52 10.22 -2.13
C PRO A 156 1.66 11.44 -2.43
N LEU A 157 2.34 12.56 -2.72
CA LEU A 157 1.80 13.59 -3.62
C LEU A 157 1.59 12.95 -4.99
N VAL A 158 0.33 12.82 -5.41
CA VAL A 158 -0.04 12.27 -6.71
C VAL A 158 0.28 13.28 -7.79
N SER A 159 -0.33 14.46 -7.71
CA SER A 159 -0.03 15.59 -8.60
C SER A 159 -0.50 16.93 -8.01
N THR A 160 -0.18 18.02 -8.69
CA THR A 160 -0.67 19.38 -8.42
C THR A 160 -1.68 19.84 -9.47
N LEU A 161 -2.90 20.19 -9.04
CA LEU A 161 -3.84 20.93 -9.88
C LEU A 161 -3.47 22.41 -9.89
N ALA A 162 -2.82 22.86 -10.96
CA ALA A 162 -2.42 24.25 -11.15
C ALA A 162 -3.28 24.95 -12.20
N SER A 163 -3.59 26.21 -11.94
CA SER A 163 -4.29 27.07 -12.90
C SER A 163 -3.32 27.66 -13.91
N ASP A 164 -3.78 27.88 -15.14
CA ASP A 164 -3.00 28.65 -16.12
C ASP A 164 -3.02 30.13 -15.72
N PRO A 165 -1.85 30.76 -15.42
CA PRO A 165 -1.79 32.16 -15.00
C PRO A 165 -2.34 33.14 -16.03
N SER A 166 -2.37 32.75 -17.31
CA SER A 166 -2.83 33.60 -18.40
C SER A 166 -4.36 33.64 -18.54
N SER A 167 -5.05 32.60 -18.09
CA SER A 167 -6.52 32.47 -18.16
C SER A 167 -7.22 32.69 -16.81
N SER A 168 -6.49 32.58 -15.70
CA SER A 168 -7.00 32.80 -14.33
C SER A 168 -7.09 34.29 -13.98
N VAL A 169 -7.94 35.04 -14.70
CA VAL A 169 -8.04 36.52 -14.58
C VAL A 169 -9.50 36.96 -14.46
N TRP A 170 -9.80 37.81 -13.46
CA TRP A 170 -11.15 38.35 -13.24
C TRP A 170 -11.07 39.86 -13.33
N ASN A 171 -11.71 40.43 -14.36
CA ASN A 171 -11.68 41.86 -14.66
C ASN A 171 -10.25 42.45 -14.66
N GLY A 172 -9.29 41.72 -15.23
CA GLY A 172 -7.89 42.14 -15.31
C GLY A 172 -7.04 41.85 -14.06
N VAL A 173 -7.61 41.27 -13.00
CA VAL A 173 -6.86 40.85 -11.81
C VAL A 173 -6.55 39.35 -11.89
N PRO A 174 -5.28 38.94 -11.96
CA PRO A 174 -4.89 37.53 -11.98
C PRO A 174 -5.06 36.89 -10.59
N PHE A 175 -5.52 35.65 -10.55
CA PHE A 175 -5.72 34.86 -9.32
C PHE A 175 -5.17 33.42 -9.48
N PRO A 176 -3.87 33.21 -9.75
CA PRO A 176 -3.35 31.86 -9.93
C PRO A 176 -3.51 31.02 -8.66
N TYR A 177 -3.68 29.71 -8.84
CA TYR A 177 -3.69 28.74 -7.75
C TYR A 177 -2.95 27.47 -8.14
N ALA A 178 -2.48 26.77 -7.12
CA ALA A 178 -1.96 25.41 -7.17
C ALA A 178 -2.54 24.66 -5.97
N ILE A 179 -2.96 23.42 -6.18
CA ILE A 179 -3.57 22.57 -5.16
C ILE A 179 -2.92 21.20 -5.28
N ASP A 180 -2.13 20.85 -4.28
CA ASP A 180 -1.54 19.53 -4.15
C ASP A 180 -2.59 18.51 -3.68
N PHE A 181 -2.56 17.30 -4.23
CA PHE A 181 -3.46 16.23 -3.83
C PHE A 181 -2.81 14.86 -3.78
N GLY A 182 -3.26 14.04 -2.83
CA GLY A 182 -2.81 12.66 -2.63
C GLY A 182 -3.80 11.64 -3.19
N VAL A 183 -3.60 10.38 -2.82
CA VAL A 183 -4.40 9.25 -3.33
C VAL A 183 -5.83 9.27 -2.78
N SER A 184 -6.80 9.38 -3.70
CA SER A 184 -8.23 9.24 -3.40
C SER A 184 -8.83 7.97 -4.03
N GLY A 185 -8.21 7.42 -5.06
CA GLY A 185 -8.77 6.32 -5.83
C GLY A 185 -8.05 6.19 -7.15
N GLY A 186 -8.58 5.34 -8.03
CA GLY A 186 -8.02 5.14 -9.35
C GLY A 186 -8.94 4.33 -10.24
N ALA A 187 -8.47 4.02 -11.43
CA ALA A 187 -9.18 3.16 -12.35
C ALA A 187 -8.20 2.18 -12.99
N ILE A 188 -8.68 0.97 -13.25
CA ILE A 188 -7.91 -0.14 -13.78
C ILE A 188 -8.68 -0.78 -14.94
N TRP A 189 -7.98 -1.05 -16.03
CA TRP A 189 -8.48 -1.76 -17.21
C TRP A 189 -7.63 -3.00 -17.45
N LEU A 190 -8.27 -4.16 -17.38
CA LEU A 190 -7.64 -5.42 -17.71
C LEU A 190 -7.80 -5.78 -19.18
N ASP A 191 -6.80 -6.46 -19.72
CA ASP A 191 -6.81 -6.93 -21.09
C ASP A 191 -7.88 -8.02 -21.32
N ALA A 192 -8.78 -7.72 -22.26
CA ALA A 192 -9.82 -8.60 -22.73
C ALA A 192 -9.65 -9.00 -24.20
N ASP A 193 -8.44 -8.86 -24.76
CA ASP A 193 -8.10 -9.18 -26.15
C ASP A 193 -6.78 -9.97 -26.21
N SER A 194 -6.87 -11.30 -26.07
CA SER A 194 -5.69 -12.16 -25.91
C SER A 194 -4.82 -12.31 -27.15
N ASP A 195 -5.31 -11.89 -28.32
CA ASP A 195 -4.58 -11.92 -29.59
C ASP A 195 -4.26 -10.51 -30.15
N ASN A 196 -4.58 -9.46 -29.41
CA ASN A 196 -4.36 -8.05 -29.74
C ASN A 196 -4.91 -7.65 -31.13
N ASN A 197 -6.05 -8.22 -31.53
CA ASN A 197 -6.69 -7.92 -32.81
C ASN A 197 -7.59 -6.66 -32.76
N GLY A 198 -7.71 -6.03 -31.60
CA GLY A 198 -8.55 -4.86 -31.32
C GLY A 198 -10.00 -5.19 -30.99
N VAL A 199 -10.34 -6.47 -30.79
CA VAL A 199 -11.69 -6.95 -30.52
C VAL A 199 -11.72 -7.74 -29.22
N VAL A 200 -12.67 -7.40 -28.36
CA VAL A 200 -12.88 -8.11 -27.09
C VAL A 200 -13.21 -9.58 -27.35
N ASP A 201 -12.47 -10.45 -26.69
CA ASP A 201 -12.57 -11.90 -26.77
C ASP A 201 -13.85 -12.45 -26.11
N SER A 202 -14.21 -13.69 -26.46
CA SER A 202 -15.30 -14.39 -25.77
C SER A 202 -14.90 -14.80 -24.35
N SER A 203 -15.88 -14.98 -23.44
CA SER A 203 -15.62 -15.48 -22.09
C SER A 203 -14.88 -16.82 -22.08
N ALA A 204 -15.09 -17.68 -23.09
CA ALA A 204 -14.40 -18.96 -23.21
C ALA A 204 -12.93 -18.79 -23.60
N THR A 205 -12.63 -17.84 -24.49
CA THR A 205 -11.25 -17.48 -24.85
C THR A 205 -10.54 -16.88 -23.63
N LEU A 206 -11.17 -15.91 -22.96
CA LEU A 206 -10.61 -15.27 -21.77
C LEU A 206 -10.40 -16.26 -20.62
N ALA A 207 -11.27 -17.27 -20.45
CA ALA A 207 -11.06 -18.32 -19.46
C ALA A 207 -9.84 -19.22 -19.75
N ASN A 208 -9.35 -19.26 -20.99
CA ASN A 208 -8.09 -19.94 -21.34
C ASN A 208 -6.87 -19.03 -21.20
N TYR A 209 -7.06 -17.72 -21.36
CA TYR A 209 -6.01 -16.70 -21.22
C TYR A 209 -5.70 -16.36 -19.76
N TRP A 210 -6.75 -16.12 -18.97
CA TRP A 210 -6.68 -15.75 -17.57
C TRP A 210 -6.86 -16.96 -16.63
N HIS A 211 -6.12 -16.92 -15.54
CA HIS A 211 -6.37 -17.71 -14.35
C HIS A 211 -7.12 -16.84 -13.33
N TYR A 212 -8.40 -17.15 -13.11
CA TYR A 212 -9.27 -16.37 -12.23
C TYR A 212 -9.24 -16.83 -10.76
N ASP A 213 -8.95 -18.10 -10.48
CA ASP A 213 -9.10 -18.66 -9.13
C ASP A 213 -7.83 -18.51 -8.30
N HIS A 214 -7.69 -17.37 -7.63
CA HIS A 214 -6.54 -17.06 -6.76
C HIS A 214 -6.33 -18.09 -5.62
N THR A 215 -7.28 -18.97 -5.31
CA THR A 215 -7.13 -19.98 -4.24
C THR A 215 -6.45 -21.26 -4.72
N THR A 216 -6.21 -21.39 -6.03
CA THR A 216 -5.58 -22.56 -6.65
C THR A 216 -4.24 -22.20 -7.28
N ALA A 217 -3.42 -23.22 -7.55
CA ALA A 217 -2.20 -23.04 -8.32
C ALA A 217 -2.52 -22.53 -9.73
N VAL A 218 -1.72 -21.59 -10.22
CA VAL A 218 -1.92 -20.99 -11.53
C VAL A 218 -1.82 -22.05 -12.62
N GLY A 219 -2.82 -22.08 -13.50
CA GLY A 219 -2.85 -23.02 -14.61
C GLY A 219 -1.69 -22.77 -15.59
N THR A 220 -1.15 -23.84 -16.18
CA THR A 220 -0.08 -23.75 -17.17
C THR A 220 -0.42 -22.77 -18.29
N ASN A 221 0.53 -21.91 -18.67
CA ASN A 221 0.42 -20.91 -19.75
C ASN A 221 -0.67 -19.85 -19.56
N LYS A 222 -1.18 -19.63 -18.34
CA LYS A 222 -2.17 -18.58 -18.04
C LYS A 222 -1.55 -17.35 -17.38
N ASN A 223 -2.12 -16.19 -17.61
CA ASN A 223 -1.85 -15.00 -16.81
C ASN A 223 -2.68 -15.04 -15.52
N ASP A 224 -2.07 -14.81 -14.37
CA ASP A 224 -2.78 -14.79 -13.08
C ASP A 224 -3.45 -13.44 -12.84
N LEU A 225 -4.78 -13.43 -12.73
CA LEU A 225 -5.55 -12.19 -12.60
C LEU A 225 -5.23 -11.45 -11.29
N TYR A 226 -5.05 -12.21 -10.19
CA TYR A 226 -4.69 -11.64 -8.89
C TYR A 226 -3.40 -10.84 -8.99
N SER A 227 -2.37 -11.42 -9.62
CA SER A 227 -1.05 -10.78 -9.78
C SER A 227 -1.14 -9.47 -10.56
N VAL A 228 -1.91 -9.45 -11.66
CA VAL A 228 -2.08 -8.24 -12.47
C VAL A 228 -2.88 -7.20 -11.71
N VAL A 229 -3.98 -7.57 -11.04
CA VAL A 229 -4.75 -6.60 -10.24
C VAL A 229 -3.91 -6.03 -9.09
N LEU A 230 -3.10 -6.85 -8.41
CA LEU A 230 -2.19 -6.37 -7.38
C LEU A 230 -1.21 -5.32 -7.91
N HIS A 231 -0.60 -5.60 -9.08
CA HIS A 231 0.30 -4.68 -9.77
C HIS A 231 -0.38 -3.35 -10.12
N GLU A 232 -1.54 -3.40 -10.78
CA GLU A 232 -2.26 -2.18 -11.16
C GLU A 232 -2.76 -1.38 -9.95
N LEU A 233 -3.10 -2.05 -8.84
CA LEU A 233 -3.46 -1.36 -7.60
C LEU A 233 -2.28 -0.60 -7.01
N MET A 234 -1.04 -1.10 -7.15
CA MET A 234 0.14 -0.35 -6.69
C MET A 234 0.38 0.89 -7.56
N HIS A 235 0.06 0.86 -8.85
CA HIS A 235 0.01 2.08 -9.68
C HIS A 235 -1.05 3.07 -9.20
N VAL A 236 -2.24 2.60 -8.80
CA VAL A 236 -3.28 3.44 -8.18
C VAL A 236 -2.78 4.11 -6.89
N LEU A 237 -1.93 3.43 -6.13
CA LEU A 237 -1.33 3.99 -4.92
C LEU A 237 -0.12 4.90 -5.17
N GLY A 238 0.22 5.15 -6.43
CA GLY A 238 1.19 6.17 -6.86
C GLY A 238 2.57 5.65 -7.26
N ILE A 239 2.81 4.33 -7.25
CA ILE A 239 4.03 3.77 -7.85
C ILE A 239 4.00 4.03 -9.35
N GLY A 240 5.09 4.58 -9.89
CA GLY A 240 5.25 4.83 -11.33
C GLY A 240 4.52 6.05 -11.89
N SER A 241 3.48 6.56 -11.19
CA SER A 241 2.56 7.57 -11.73
C SER A 241 2.53 8.88 -10.94
N SER A 242 3.05 8.89 -9.70
CA SER A 242 2.99 10.06 -8.83
C SER A 242 4.16 11.05 -9.05
N GLU A 243 3.93 12.31 -8.72
CA GLU A 243 5.01 13.31 -8.64
C GLU A 243 6.07 12.93 -7.60
N THR A 244 5.66 12.27 -6.50
CA THR A 244 6.60 11.73 -5.50
C THR A 244 7.52 10.67 -6.10
N TRP A 245 6.98 9.70 -6.83
CA TRP A 245 7.76 8.70 -7.57
C TRP A 245 8.77 9.36 -8.51
N SER A 246 8.30 10.34 -9.29
CA SER A 246 9.13 11.05 -10.26
C SER A 246 10.27 11.79 -9.56
N SER A 247 10.03 12.36 -8.37
CA SER A 247 11.06 13.07 -7.58
C SER A 247 12.14 12.15 -7.01
N LEU A 248 11.84 10.86 -6.84
CA LEU A 248 12.75 9.82 -6.34
C LEU A 248 13.39 8.99 -7.46
N SER A 249 13.06 9.28 -8.72
CA SER A 249 13.59 8.59 -9.90
C SER A 249 14.71 9.38 -10.53
N SER A 250 15.85 8.75 -10.80
CA SER A 250 16.99 9.37 -11.48
C SER A 250 17.60 8.41 -12.52
N GLY A 251 17.08 8.45 -13.75
CA GLY A 251 17.39 7.41 -14.73
C GLY A 251 16.84 6.07 -14.25
N ASP A 252 17.70 5.04 -14.20
CA ASP A 252 17.34 3.71 -13.69
C ASP A 252 17.56 3.58 -12.16
N ASP A 253 18.08 4.64 -11.51
CA ASP A 253 18.36 4.66 -10.09
C ASP A 253 17.16 5.18 -9.29
N TRP A 254 16.93 4.57 -8.13
CA TRP A 254 15.95 4.98 -7.14
C TRP A 254 16.64 5.70 -5.97
N LEU A 255 16.08 6.82 -5.53
CA LEU A 255 16.66 7.69 -4.51
C LEU A 255 16.04 7.51 -3.11
N GLY A 256 15.10 6.58 -2.95
CA GLY A 256 14.46 6.30 -1.67
C GLY A 256 15.33 5.48 -0.71
N ASP A 257 15.27 5.84 0.57
CA ASP A 257 16.12 5.29 1.64
C ASP A 257 15.72 3.88 2.06
N GLU A 258 14.44 3.53 1.98
CA GLU A 258 13.90 2.23 2.41
C GLU A 258 14.34 1.12 1.48
N VAL A 259 14.26 1.35 0.17
CA VAL A 259 14.81 0.41 -0.83
C VAL A 259 16.33 0.30 -0.66
N ALA A 260 17.04 1.42 -0.55
CA ALA A 260 18.50 1.41 -0.39
C ALA A 260 18.93 0.66 0.89
N THR A 261 18.17 0.78 1.98
CA THR A 261 18.40 0.05 3.23
C THR A 261 18.13 -1.44 3.07
N LEU A 262 17.05 -1.81 2.38
CA LEU A 262 16.67 -3.21 2.20
C LEU A 262 17.66 -4.00 1.33
N VAL A 263 18.12 -3.41 0.22
CA VAL A 263 18.95 -4.12 -0.78
C VAL A 263 20.39 -3.62 -0.87
N GLY A 264 20.77 -2.63 -0.05
CA GLY A 264 22.12 -2.06 0.03
C GLY A 264 22.44 -0.98 -1.01
N SER A 265 21.55 -0.71 -1.98
CA SER A 265 21.72 0.33 -2.98
C SER A 265 20.40 0.67 -3.68
N GLY A 266 20.22 1.94 -4.06
CA GLY A 266 19.16 2.37 -4.98
C GLY A 266 19.49 2.20 -6.46
N ALA A 267 20.70 1.75 -6.81
CA ALA A 267 21.16 1.74 -8.19
C ALA A 267 20.45 0.67 -9.05
N ASN A 268 20.02 1.04 -10.26
CA ASN A 268 19.30 0.18 -11.21
C ASN A 268 18.08 -0.52 -10.58
N MET A 269 17.31 0.20 -9.76
CA MET A 269 16.16 -0.35 -9.04
C MET A 269 14.83 -0.10 -9.74
N ILE A 270 14.79 0.76 -10.74
CA ILE A 270 13.59 1.06 -11.52
C ILE A 270 13.84 0.92 -13.02
N VAL A 271 12.75 0.76 -13.76
CA VAL A 271 12.72 0.87 -15.23
C VAL A 271 11.41 1.54 -15.60
N ASP A 272 11.50 2.68 -16.29
CA ASP A 272 10.34 3.54 -16.58
C ASP A 272 9.50 3.83 -15.32
N ASN A 273 8.26 3.33 -15.28
CA ASN A 273 7.30 3.50 -14.19
C ASN A 273 7.19 2.25 -13.28
N HIS A 274 8.18 1.36 -13.28
CA HIS A 274 8.14 0.07 -12.59
C HIS A 274 9.39 -0.18 -11.71
N ILE A 275 9.31 -1.19 -10.85
CA ILE A 275 10.52 -1.81 -10.28
C ILE A 275 11.26 -2.52 -11.40
N ALA A 276 12.58 -2.45 -11.45
CA ALA A 276 13.37 -3.07 -12.51
C ALA A 276 13.12 -4.59 -12.65
N TYR A 277 13.43 -5.13 -13.84
CA TYR A 277 13.27 -6.56 -14.12
C TYR A 277 14.08 -7.47 -13.18
N SER A 278 13.50 -8.62 -12.86
CA SER A 278 14.10 -9.72 -12.12
C SER A 278 14.62 -9.35 -10.72
N LYS A 279 14.01 -8.34 -10.09
CA LYS A 279 14.30 -7.97 -8.71
C LYS A 279 13.62 -8.95 -7.78
N MET A 280 14.41 -9.89 -7.24
CA MET A 280 13.95 -10.86 -6.25
C MET A 280 13.83 -10.23 -4.87
N SER A 281 12.81 -10.63 -4.14
CA SER A 281 12.58 -10.24 -2.75
C SER A 281 11.83 -11.33 -1.99
N VAL A 282 11.81 -11.23 -0.67
CA VAL A 282 11.05 -12.11 0.22
C VAL A 282 9.57 -11.76 0.11
N ARG A 283 8.74 -12.76 -0.16
CA ARG A 283 7.29 -12.67 -0.22
C ARG A 283 6.69 -12.62 1.19
N LEU A 284 5.69 -11.77 1.39
CA LEU A 284 5.12 -11.54 2.72
C LEU A 284 4.31 -12.72 3.25
N SER A 285 3.68 -13.49 2.38
CA SER A 285 2.73 -14.54 2.76
C SER A 285 3.41 -15.75 3.42
N ASP A 286 4.60 -16.12 2.97
CA ASP A 286 5.28 -17.34 3.41
C ASP A 286 6.82 -17.24 3.48
N GLY A 287 7.40 -16.07 3.24
CA GLY A 287 8.84 -15.85 3.30
C GLY A 287 9.63 -16.41 2.11
N ALA A 288 8.98 -17.02 1.11
CA ALA A 288 9.69 -17.53 -0.06
C ALA A 288 10.20 -16.39 -0.96
N THR A 289 11.25 -16.68 -1.74
CA THR A 289 11.79 -15.71 -2.70
C THR A 289 10.95 -15.67 -3.97
N GLN A 290 10.59 -14.46 -4.42
CA GLN A 290 9.81 -14.20 -5.63
C GLN A 290 10.29 -12.88 -6.25
N GLU A 291 10.13 -12.69 -7.56
CA GLU A 291 10.24 -11.35 -8.15
C GLU A 291 9.21 -10.41 -7.51
N ALA A 292 9.58 -9.14 -7.36
CA ALA A 292 8.68 -8.10 -6.87
C ALA A 292 7.43 -8.00 -7.76
N SER A 293 6.29 -7.69 -7.14
CA SER A 293 5.01 -7.61 -7.84
C SER A 293 4.98 -6.49 -8.87
N MET A 294 5.75 -5.41 -8.65
CA MET A 294 5.91 -4.29 -9.58
C MET A 294 6.97 -4.48 -10.68
N ASP A 295 7.50 -5.70 -10.86
CA ASP A 295 8.26 -6.05 -12.07
C ASP A 295 7.34 -5.95 -13.32
N PRO A 296 7.79 -5.38 -14.45
CA PRO A 296 6.96 -5.18 -15.65
C PRO A 296 6.54 -6.48 -16.35
N ASN A 297 7.09 -7.63 -15.96
CA ASN A 297 6.74 -8.91 -16.55
C ASN A 297 5.94 -9.81 -15.58
N LEU A 298 5.10 -10.67 -16.17
CA LEU A 298 4.48 -11.78 -15.47
C LEU A 298 4.76 -13.06 -16.24
N THR A 299 5.54 -13.96 -15.63
CA THR A 299 5.74 -15.30 -16.19
C THR A 299 4.42 -16.08 -16.15
N ARG A 300 3.92 -16.51 -17.30
CA ARG A 300 2.69 -17.31 -17.39
C ARG A 300 2.78 -18.59 -16.56
N GLY A 301 1.70 -18.93 -15.86
CA GLY A 301 1.66 -20.07 -14.95
C GLY A 301 2.28 -19.80 -13.58
N GLN A 302 2.63 -18.55 -13.26
CA GLN A 302 3.11 -18.12 -11.94
C GLN A 302 2.19 -17.08 -11.32
N ARG A 303 2.23 -16.99 -9.98
CA ARG A 303 1.59 -15.92 -9.21
C ARG A 303 2.67 -15.03 -8.62
N LYS A 304 2.44 -13.72 -8.65
CA LYS A 304 3.17 -12.72 -7.88
C LYS A 304 2.29 -12.18 -6.76
N GLU A 305 2.79 -12.26 -5.53
CA GLU A 305 2.21 -11.61 -4.34
C GLU A 305 3.16 -10.52 -3.82
N LEU A 306 2.73 -9.74 -2.83
CA LEU A 306 3.55 -8.67 -2.24
C LEU A 306 4.85 -9.19 -1.64
N THR A 307 5.91 -8.44 -1.85
CA THR A 307 7.25 -8.69 -1.31
C THR A 307 7.73 -7.55 -0.41
N LEU A 308 8.81 -7.78 0.34
CA LEU A 308 9.48 -6.73 1.12
C LEU A 308 9.90 -5.52 0.26
N LEU A 309 10.34 -5.77 -0.98
CA LEU A 309 10.76 -4.72 -1.89
C LEU A 309 9.57 -3.86 -2.34
N ASP A 310 8.43 -4.48 -2.64
CA ASP A 310 7.18 -3.76 -2.95
C ASP A 310 6.81 -2.80 -1.80
N LEU A 311 6.95 -3.26 -0.55
CA LEU A 311 6.65 -2.44 0.63
C LEU A 311 7.68 -1.35 0.86
N ALA A 312 8.97 -1.58 0.56
CA ALA A 312 10.01 -0.58 0.66
C ALA A 312 9.74 0.60 -0.30
N PHE A 313 9.35 0.32 -1.54
CA PHE A 313 8.93 1.35 -2.49
C PHE A 313 7.70 2.12 -2.01
N LEU A 314 6.69 1.43 -1.45
CA LEU A 314 5.52 2.09 -0.86
C LEU A 314 5.92 3.03 0.29
N ARG A 315 6.87 2.62 1.15
CA ARG A 315 7.38 3.46 2.23
C ARG A 315 8.15 4.67 1.74
N ASP A 316 9.01 4.49 0.75
CA ASP A 316 9.77 5.59 0.14
C ASP A 316 8.85 6.69 -0.44
N ILE A 317 7.71 6.30 -1.03
CA ILE A 317 6.74 7.26 -1.56
C ILE A 317 5.74 7.77 -0.50
N GLY A 318 5.94 7.46 0.78
CA GLY A 318 5.21 8.07 1.90
C GLY A 318 4.08 7.24 2.51
N TRP A 319 3.92 5.96 2.14
CA TRP A 319 3.00 5.07 2.84
C TRP A 319 3.64 4.46 4.09
N ASP A 320 2.90 4.43 5.20
CA ASP A 320 3.23 3.52 6.30
C ASP A 320 2.74 2.13 5.92
N THR A 321 3.62 1.14 5.96
CA THR A 321 3.23 -0.25 5.73
C THR A 321 3.14 -1.01 7.03
N VAL A 322 2.66 -2.26 6.98
CA VAL A 322 3.08 -3.23 7.98
C VAL A 322 4.59 -3.21 7.94
N THR A 323 5.23 -2.98 9.08
CA THR A 323 6.63 -3.33 9.19
C THR A 323 6.63 -4.84 9.09
N PRO A 324 7.14 -5.44 8.00
CA PRO A 324 7.38 -6.85 8.03
C PRO A 324 8.39 -7.02 9.17
N ILE A 325 7.92 -7.60 10.27
CA ILE A 325 8.81 -8.26 11.19
C ILE A 325 8.89 -9.67 10.59
N PRO A 326 9.87 -9.99 9.73
CA PRO A 326 11.06 -10.58 10.27
C PRO A 326 11.81 -9.41 10.85
N SER A 327 11.79 -9.29 12.17
CA SER A 327 13.02 -8.85 12.80
C SER A 327 13.95 -9.94 12.32
N PHE A 328 14.70 -9.66 11.26
CA PHE A 328 15.93 -10.38 11.07
C PHE A 328 16.64 -10.09 12.36
N ASN A 329 16.57 -11.07 13.25
CA ASN A 329 17.40 -11.01 14.41
C ASN A 329 18.79 -10.99 13.79
N PRO A 330 19.65 -10.01 14.09
CA PRO A 330 20.99 -10.00 13.49
C PRO A 330 21.78 -11.28 13.81
N ALA A 331 21.27 -12.08 14.76
CA ALA A 331 21.73 -13.42 15.10
C ALA A 331 21.07 -14.60 14.35
N ASP A 332 20.05 -14.37 13.53
CA ASP A 332 19.45 -15.35 12.60
C ASP A 332 20.34 -15.37 11.34
N PHE A 333 21.41 -16.16 11.43
CA PHE A 333 22.45 -16.23 10.42
C PHE A 333 22.07 -17.15 9.26
N ASN A 334 21.19 -18.13 9.49
CA ASN A 334 20.74 -19.06 8.47
C ASN A 334 19.48 -18.57 7.72
N GLN A 335 18.90 -17.47 8.18
CA GLN A 335 17.77 -16.77 7.57
C GLN A 335 16.45 -17.55 7.60
N ASP A 336 16.27 -18.45 8.56
CA ASP A 336 15.08 -19.29 8.69
C ASP A 336 13.99 -18.71 9.60
N GLY A 337 14.22 -17.52 10.17
CA GLY A 337 13.30 -16.81 11.04
C GLY A 337 13.35 -17.24 12.50
N GLN A 338 14.27 -18.14 12.87
CA GLN A 338 14.57 -18.54 14.24
C GLN A 338 16.01 -18.16 14.60
N VAL A 339 16.26 -17.98 15.90
CA VAL A 339 17.63 -17.93 16.43
C VAL A 339 17.86 -19.16 17.28
N ASP A 340 18.50 -20.16 16.70
CA ASP A 340 18.73 -21.46 17.31
C ASP A 340 20.14 -22.03 17.02
N ASP A 341 20.32 -23.34 17.25
CA ASP A 341 21.60 -24.03 17.09
C ASP A 341 22.05 -24.11 15.62
N LEU A 342 21.15 -23.94 14.65
CA LEU A 342 21.48 -23.88 13.23
C LEU A 342 22.19 -22.57 12.87
N ASP A 343 21.81 -21.44 13.49
CA ASP A 343 22.55 -20.18 13.36
C ASP A 343 23.93 -20.27 13.98
N PHE A 344 24.03 -20.94 15.13
CA PHE A 344 25.32 -21.19 15.75
C PHE A 344 26.27 -21.95 14.81
N ALA A 345 25.76 -22.91 14.04
CA ALA A 345 26.56 -23.61 13.04
C ALA A 345 27.05 -22.67 11.92
N VAL A 346 26.23 -21.70 11.49
CA VAL A 346 26.65 -20.66 10.53
C VAL A 346 27.75 -19.79 11.12
N TRP A 347 27.58 -19.30 12.35
CA TRP A 347 28.62 -18.51 13.04
C TRP A 347 29.93 -19.28 13.24
N GLN A 348 29.86 -20.58 13.59
CA GLN A 348 31.05 -21.42 13.72
C GLN A 348 31.82 -21.54 12.40
N SER A 349 31.11 -21.57 11.27
CA SER A 349 31.73 -21.63 9.95
C SER A 349 32.30 -20.28 9.49
N ALA A 350 31.77 -19.16 10.00
CA ALA A 350 32.19 -17.81 9.64
C ALA A 350 33.29 -17.25 10.55
N TRP A 351 33.44 -17.78 11.76
CA TRP A 351 34.34 -17.29 12.79
C TRP A 351 35.75 -17.04 12.26
N THR A 352 36.20 -15.78 12.32
CA THR A 352 37.52 -15.31 11.85
C THR A 352 37.81 -15.50 10.35
N GLU A 353 36.88 -16.05 9.58
CA GLU A 353 37.03 -16.31 8.15
C GLU A 353 36.37 -15.23 7.28
N ASN A 354 35.16 -14.78 7.64
CA ASN A 354 34.38 -13.78 6.89
C ASN A 354 33.32 -13.10 7.79
N GLY A 355 32.45 -12.27 7.20
CA GLY A 355 31.34 -11.58 7.88
C GLY A 355 29.96 -12.22 7.64
N LEU A 356 29.88 -13.52 7.35
CA LEU A 356 28.60 -14.20 7.09
C LEU A 356 27.70 -14.29 8.33
N ALA A 357 28.28 -14.18 9.53
CA ALA A 357 27.57 -14.13 10.80
C ALA A 357 27.90 -12.83 11.56
N ASP A 358 27.74 -11.69 10.87
CA ASP A 358 28.00 -10.34 11.38
C ASP A 358 26.70 -9.74 11.95
N ALA A 359 26.49 -9.92 13.24
CA ALA A 359 25.29 -9.45 13.93
C ALA A 359 25.40 -7.98 14.36
N ASN A 360 26.61 -7.41 14.43
CA ASN A 360 26.84 -6.05 14.89
C ASN A 360 27.11 -5.05 13.74
N GLY A 361 27.27 -5.54 12.50
CA GLY A 361 27.49 -4.78 11.28
C GLY A 361 28.93 -4.27 11.11
N ASP A 362 29.93 -4.90 11.74
CA ASP A 362 31.33 -4.46 11.69
C ASP A 362 32.18 -5.13 10.59
N GLY A 363 31.54 -5.98 9.78
CA GLY A 363 32.12 -6.70 8.66
C GLY A 363 32.90 -7.95 9.07
N LYS A 364 32.76 -8.44 10.31
CA LYS A 364 33.42 -9.63 10.83
C LYS A 364 32.44 -10.54 11.56
N SER A 365 32.82 -11.81 11.69
CA SER A 365 32.16 -12.76 12.57
C SER A 365 33.08 -13.10 13.73
N ASP A 366 32.86 -12.45 14.86
CA ASP A 366 33.66 -12.57 16.08
C ASP A 366 32.83 -12.72 17.37
N GLY A 367 33.48 -12.52 18.52
CA GLY A 367 32.89 -12.79 19.83
C GLY A 367 31.75 -11.82 20.16
N SER A 368 31.72 -10.68 19.49
CA SER A 368 30.65 -9.69 19.60
C SER A 368 29.36 -10.22 18.97
N ASP A 369 29.47 -10.88 17.81
CA ASP A 369 28.34 -11.48 17.10
C ASP A 369 27.81 -12.71 17.81
N PHE A 370 28.71 -13.50 18.39
CA PHE A 370 28.33 -14.61 19.26
C PHE A 370 27.52 -14.14 20.46
N LEU A 371 27.93 -13.03 21.08
CA LEU A 371 27.22 -12.47 22.22
C LEU A 371 25.86 -11.90 21.81
N ALA A 372 25.73 -11.39 20.59
CA ALA A 372 24.44 -11.02 20.01
C ALA A 372 23.55 -12.26 19.84
N TRP A 373 24.08 -13.36 19.29
CA TRP A 373 23.37 -14.64 19.17
C TRP A 373 22.92 -15.22 20.52
N GLN A 374 23.79 -15.24 21.52
CA GLN A 374 23.43 -15.73 22.86
C GLN A 374 22.30 -14.94 23.51
N ARG A 375 22.23 -13.62 23.27
CA ARG A 375 21.15 -12.76 23.80
C ARG A 375 19.83 -12.96 23.04
N ALA A 376 19.94 -13.37 21.79
CA ALA A 376 18.86 -13.56 20.86
C ALA A 376 18.31 -15.00 20.84
N LEU A 377 19.00 -15.96 21.46
CA LEU A 377 18.63 -17.38 21.45
C LEU A 377 17.15 -17.60 21.85
N GLY A 378 16.39 -18.24 20.96
CA GLY A 378 14.95 -18.48 21.12
C GLY A 378 14.05 -17.30 20.72
N ALA A 379 14.60 -16.22 20.16
CA ALA A 379 13.83 -15.19 19.49
C ALA A 379 13.60 -15.61 18.03
N GLY A 380 12.35 -15.63 17.61
CA GLY A 380 11.96 -16.14 16.29
C GLY A 380 10.69 -16.96 16.42
N GLY A 381 9.62 -16.44 15.83
CA GLY A 381 8.27 -16.96 16.00
C GLY A 381 7.26 -15.84 16.07
N SER A 382 6.81 -15.38 14.90
CA SER A 382 5.43 -14.90 14.77
C SER A 382 4.50 -16.11 14.92
N SER A 383 4.40 -16.62 16.15
CA SER A 383 3.31 -17.52 16.51
C SER A 383 2.16 -16.64 16.95
N LEU A 384 1.06 -16.67 16.20
CA LEU A 384 -0.26 -16.33 16.72
C LEU A 384 -0.54 -17.28 17.89
N VAL A 385 -0.05 -16.95 19.08
CA VAL A 385 -0.45 -17.64 20.30
C VAL A 385 -1.87 -17.19 20.57
N ALA A 386 -2.83 -18.02 20.16
CA ALA A 386 -4.14 -18.02 20.79
C ALA A 386 -3.91 -18.09 22.30
N THR A 387 -4.33 -17.07 23.03
CA THR A 387 -4.33 -17.07 24.49
C THR A 387 -5.24 -18.20 24.96
N THR A 388 -4.68 -19.39 25.17
CA THR A 388 -5.36 -20.40 25.97
C THR A 388 -5.39 -19.84 27.38
N THR A 389 -6.58 -19.54 27.86
CA THR A 389 -6.79 -19.13 29.25
C THR A 389 -6.27 -20.26 30.13
N ILE A 390 -5.14 -20.01 30.79
CA ILE A 390 -4.63 -20.90 31.83
C ILE A 390 -5.69 -20.90 32.94
N PRO A 391 -6.29 -22.05 33.30
CA PRO A 391 -7.18 -22.10 34.45
C PRO A 391 -6.36 -21.75 35.70
N GLU A 392 -6.75 -20.68 36.40
CA GLU A 392 -6.09 -20.31 37.64
C GLU A 392 -6.13 -21.50 38.63
N PRO A 393 -5.03 -21.77 39.36
CA PRO A 393 -5.03 -22.83 40.37
C PRO A 393 -6.14 -22.56 41.39
N ALA A 394 -6.72 -23.63 41.93
CA ALA A 394 -7.86 -23.65 42.87
C ALA A 394 -7.62 -22.95 44.24
N ALA A 395 -6.72 -21.97 44.31
CA ALA A 395 -6.43 -21.13 45.46
C ALA A 395 -7.70 -20.40 45.96
N GLY A 396 -8.59 -19.96 45.05
CA GLY A 396 -9.88 -19.38 45.42
C GLY A 396 -10.82 -20.39 46.10
N ALA A 397 -10.83 -21.64 45.63
CA ALA A 397 -11.62 -22.71 46.24
C ALA A 397 -11.06 -23.15 47.60
N LEU A 398 -9.72 -23.18 47.75
CA LEU A 398 -9.06 -23.45 49.03
C LEU A 398 -9.26 -22.33 50.05
N ALA A 399 -9.24 -21.07 49.61
CA ALA A 399 -9.54 -19.92 50.47
C ALA A 399 -11.01 -19.92 50.94
N ALA A 400 -11.95 -20.28 50.05
CA ALA A 400 -13.36 -20.43 50.40
C ALA A 400 -13.61 -21.59 51.37
N LEU A 401 -12.96 -22.75 51.18
CA LEU A 401 -13.03 -23.89 52.09
C LEU A 401 -12.43 -23.57 53.47
N ALA A 402 -11.31 -22.84 53.52
CA ALA A 402 -10.71 -22.39 54.77
C ALA A 402 -11.61 -21.39 55.52
N ALA A 403 -12.23 -20.45 54.80
CA ALA A 403 -13.19 -19.51 55.38
C ALA A 403 -14.45 -20.22 55.92
N PHE A 404 -14.95 -21.24 55.20
CA PHE A 404 -16.09 -22.05 55.63
C PHE A 404 -15.76 -22.86 56.89
N ALA A 405 -14.59 -23.53 56.94
CA ALA A 405 -14.14 -24.27 58.11
C ALA A 405 -13.96 -23.38 59.35
N LEU A 406 -13.46 -22.15 59.19
CA LEU A 406 -13.32 -21.18 60.27
C LEU A 406 -14.67 -20.61 60.75
N TYR A 407 -15.66 -20.50 59.86
CA TYR A 407 -17.00 -20.03 60.22
C TYR A 407 -17.79 -21.08 61.03
N PHE A 408 -17.69 -22.37 60.67
CA PHE A 408 -18.41 -23.44 61.36
C PHE A 408 -17.65 -24.03 62.56
N GLY A 409 -16.30 -23.93 62.60
CA GLY A 409 -15.50 -24.38 63.75
C GLY A 409 -15.63 -23.53 65.02
N ARG A 410 -16.28 -22.35 64.95
CA ARG A 410 -16.49 -21.44 66.11
C ARG A 410 -17.85 -21.63 66.79
N ARG A 411 -18.62 -22.67 66.44
CA ARG A 411 -19.96 -22.95 67.01
C ARG A 411 -20.08 -24.31 67.73
N CYS A 412 -18.98 -24.84 68.28
CA CYS A 412 -19.02 -25.94 69.24
C CYS A 412 -18.49 -25.46 70.60
#